data_AF-A0A7C8JZ04-F1
#
_entry.id   AF-A0A7C8JZ04-F1
#
_cell.length_a   1.000
_cell.length_b   1.000
_cell.length_c   1.000
_cell.angle_alpha   90.00
_cell.angle_beta   90.00
_cell.angle_gamma   90.00
#
_symmetry.space_group_name_H-M   'P 1'
#
loop_
_entity.id
_entity.type
_entity.pdbx_description
1 polymer ?
#
loop_
_entity_poly.entity_id
_entity_poly.type
_entity_poly.pdbx_seq_one_letter_code
_entity_poly.pdbx_strand_id
1 'polypeptide(L)'
;MVSSGAVGLPFTGWGAYGSSKAALNHLNMTLAHEEPAISSIAIAPGIVDTDMQKALRDVHGDVMPHQEQSLFINLKESGQIVKPSDVGTVLGNISLNMEKSLSGKYLNWDDTILASYRGH
;
A
#
# COMPACT_ATOMS: atom_id res chain seq x y z
N MET A 1 -9.13 -0.76 -3.67
CA MET A 1 -7.95 -1.27 -4.40
C MET A 1 -6.75 -1.30 -3.47
N VAL A 2 -5.91 -2.35 -3.56
CA VAL A 2 -4.68 -2.45 -2.74
C VAL A 2 -3.48 -1.96 -3.56
N SER A 3 -3.02 -0.75 -3.25
CA SER A 3 -1.89 -0.07 -3.89
C SER A 3 -0.57 -0.32 -3.12
N SER A 4 0.42 0.55 -3.27
CA SER A 4 1.73 0.45 -2.62
C SER A 4 2.39 1.82 -2.48
N GLY A 5 3.19 2.00 -1.42
CA GLY A 5 4.07 3.16 -1.29
C GLY A 5 5.15 3.27 -2.39
N ALA A 6 5.40 2.17 -3.12
CA ALA A 6 6.33 2.13 -4.26
C ALA A 6 5.90 3.02 -5.44
N VAL A 7 4.70 3.62 -5.42
CA VAL A 7 4.27 4.60 -6.44
C VAL A 7 5.11 5.88 -6.37
N GLY A 8 5.60 6.26 -5.18
CA GLY A 8 6.40 7.48 -4.99
C GLY A 8 7.90 7.25 -4.81
N LEU A 9 8.36 5.99 -4.78
CA LEU A 9 9.74 5.64 -4.45
C LEU A 9 10.35 4.76 -5.56
N PRO A 10 11.42 5.22 -6.24
CA PRO A 10 12.08 4.44 -7.27
C PRO A 10 13.00 3.39 -6.64
N PHE A 11 12.56 2.14 -6.62
CA PHE A 11 13.38 0.99 -6.24
C PHE A 11 13.98 0.31 -7.48
N THR A 12 15.25 -0.04 -7.41
CA THR A 12 15.97 -0.74 -8.48
C THR A 12 15.36 -2.14 -8.69
N GLY A 13 15.11 -2.51 -9.94
CA GLY A 13 14.46 -3.78 -10.29
C GLY A 13 12.94 -3.82 -10.09
N TRP A 14 12.33 -2.76 -9.54
CA TRP A 14 10.90 -2.70 -9.25
C TRP A 14 10.10 -1.85 -10.23
N GLY A 15 10.70 -1.45 -11.36
CA GLY A 15 10.05 -0.58 -12.36
C GLY A 15 8.67 -1.09 -12.78
N ALA A 16 8.54 -2.39 -13.09
CA ALA A 16 7.26 -3.01 -13.45
C ALA A 16 6.25 -2.99 -12.28
N TYR A 17 6.70 -3.29 -11.06
CA TYR A 17 5.83 -3.28 -9.88
C TYR A 17 5.34 -1.85 -9.56
N GLY A 18 6.25 -0.88 -9.44
CA GLY A 18 5.92 0.51 -9.13
C GLY A 18 5.00 1.13 -10.19
N SER A 19 5.32 0.93 -11.48
CA SER A 19 4.46 1.42 -12.58
C SER A 19 3.07 0.79 -12.58
N SER A 20 2.94 -0.52 -12.31
CA SER A 20 1.62 -1.17 -12.21
C SER A 20 0.75 -0.58 -11.09
N LYS A 21 1.36 -0.22 -9.95
CA LYS A 21 0.66 0.42 -8.83
C LYS A 21 0.32 1.88 -9.12
N ALA A 22 1.16 2.59 -9.87
CA ALA A 22 0.86 3.94 -10.34
C ALA A 22 -0.33 3.93 -11.32
N ALA A 23 -0.36 2.98 -12.25
CA ALA A 23 -1.48 2.77 -13.16
C ALA A 23 -2.78 2.44 -12.40
N LEU A 24 -2.70 1.61 -11.35
CA LEU A 24 -3.84 1.30 -10.49
C LEU A 24 -4.37 2.54 -9.75
N ASN A 25 -3.50 3.42 -9.27
CA ASN A 25 -3.91 4.68 -8.65
C ASN A 25 -4.63 5.59 -9.65
N HIS A 26 -4.15 5.65 -10.89
CA HIS A 26 -4.81 6.43 -11.92
C HIS A 26 -6.19 5.85 -12.27
N LEU A 27 -6.28 4.53 -12.46
CA LEU A 27 -7.55 3.83 -12.67
C LEU A 27 -8.56 4.11 -11.56
N ASN A 28 -8.11 4.17 -10.31
CA ASN A 28 -8.96 4.52 -9.17
C ASN A 28 -9.56 5.93 -9.29
N MET A 29 -8.75 6.92 -9.68
CA MET A 29 -9.21 8.30 -9.87
C MET A 29 -10.21 8.39 -11.02
N THR A 30 -9.89 7.75 -12.15
CA THR A 30 -10.76 7.70 -13.32
C THR A 30 -12.11 7.07 -13.01
N LEU A 31 -12.12 5.91 -12.34
CA LEU A 31 -13.37 5.23 -11.97
C LEU A 31 -14.25 6.09 -11.05
N ALA A 32 -13.66 6.76 -10.06
CA ALA A 32 -14.40 7.66 -9.18
C ALA A 32 -14.99 8.88 -9.90
N HIS A 33 -14.34 9.32 -10.99
CA HIS A 33 -14.79 10.44 -11.80
C HIS A 33 -15.88 10.04 -12.80
N GLU A 34 -15.69 8.93 -13.50
CA GLU A 34 -16.60 8.45 -14.55
C GLU A 34 -17.87 7.82 -13.99
N GLU A 35 -17.78 7.14 -12.83
CA GLU A 35 -18.90 6.41 -12.23
C GLU A 35 -19.21 6.89 -10.80
N PRO A 36 -19.85 8.07 -10.59
CA PRO A 36 -20.12 8.63 -9.26
C PRO A 36 -21.03 7.77 -8.36
N ALA A 37 -21.71 6.76 -8.93
CA ALA A 37 -22.49 5.78 -8.18
C ALA A 37 -21.61 4.70 -7.52
N ILE A 38 -20.40 4.47 -8.06
CA ILE A 38 -19.43 3.52 -7.56
C ILE A 38 -18.43 4.27 -6.67
N SER A 39 -18.13 3.71 -5.50
CA SER A 39 -17.11 4.27 -4.62
C SER A 39 -15.82 3.46 -4.76
N SER A 40 -14.71 4.11 -5.08
CA SER A 40 -13.42 3.48 -5.29
C SER A 40 -12.32 4.19 -4.52
N ILE A 41 -11.40 3.43 -3.91
CA ILE A 41 -10.26 4.00 -3.19
C ILE A 41 -9.01 3.15 -3.43
N ALA A 42 -7.84 3.78 -3.45
CA ALA A 42 -6.55 3.10 -3.49
C ALA A 42 -5.86 3.23 -2.12
N ILE A 43 -5.50 2.13 -1.50
CA ILE A 43 -4.87 2.13 -0.17
C ILE A 43 -3.49 1.48 -0.25
N ALA A 44 -2.46 2.20 0.17
CA ALA A 44 -1.14 1.63 0.43
C ALA A 44 -1.15 0.96 1.81
N PRO A 45 -0.91 -0.36 1.88
CA PRO A 45 -0.96 -1.11 3.14
C PRO A 45 0.27 -0.88 4.04
N GLY A 46 1.20 -0.02 3.62
CA GLY A 46 2.51 0.09 4.25
C GLY A 46 3.37 -1.16 4.01
N ILE A 47 4.36 -1.33 4.88
CA ILE A 47 5.38 -2.37 4.79
C ILE A 47 4.92 -3.54 5.67
N VAL A 48 4.05 -4.39 5.12
CA VAL A 48 3.37 -5.49 5.84
C VAL A 48 4.24 -6.75 5.91
N ASP A 49 4.26 -7.43 7.06
CA ASP A 49 4.94 -8.73 7.22
C ASP A 49 4.25 -9.81 6.38
N THR A 50 4.72 -9.98 5.15
CA THR A 50 4.19 -10.93 4.18
C THR A 50 5.35 -11.72 3.59
N ASP A 51 5.06 -12.86 2.96
CA ASP A 51 6.08 -13.64 2.29
C ASP A 51 6.76 -12.88 1.14
N MET A 52 6.11 -11.84 0.59
CA MET A 52 6.72 -10.89 -0.34
C MET A 52 7.93 -10.16 0.28
N GLN A 53 7.84 -9.72 1.53
CA GLN A 53 9.01 -9.12 2.21
C GLN A 53 10.10 -10.14 2.51
N LYS A 54 9.74 -11.39 2.82
CA LYS A 54 10.73 -12.45 3.02
C LYS A 54 11.51 -12.70 1.73
N ALA A 55 10.83 -12.81 0.58
CA ALA A 55 11.47 -12.98 -0.72
C ALA A 55 12.44 -11.83 -1.08
N LEU A 56 12.13 -10.59 -0.66
CA LEU A 56 13.01 -9.43 -0.87
C LEU A 56 14.25 -9.44 0.01
N ARG A 57 14.14 -9.97 1.23
CA ARG A 57 15.27 -10.13 2.14
C ARG A 57 16.16 -11.32 1.73
N ASP A 58 15.56 -12.39 1.22
CA ASP A 58 16.23 -13.68 1.04
C ASP A 58 16.71 -13.95 -0.40
N VAL A 59 15.98 -13.51 -1.44
CA VAL A 59 16.20 -13.93 -2.85
C VAL A 59 16.68 -12.78 -3.75
N HIS A 60 16.43 -11.52 -3.40
CA HIS A 60 16.72 -10.36 -4.26
C HIS A 60 17.96 -9.55 -3.87
N GLY A 61 18.75 -10.02 -2.89
CA GLY A 61 19.97 -9.34 -2.44
C GLY A 61 21.03 -9.14 -3.53
N ASP A 62 21.01 -9.97 -4.58
CA ASP A 62 21.99 -9.88 -5.69
C ASP A 62 21.57 -8.92 -6.82
N VAL A 63 20.29 -8.52 -6.90
CA VAL A 63 19.76 -7.68 -7.99
C VAL A 63 19.38 -6.27 -7.51
N MET A 64 19.08 -6.14 -6.21
CA MET A 64 18.78 -4.88 -5.55
C MET A 64 20.07 -4.30 -4.91
N PRO A 65 20.38 -3.01 -5.07
CA PRO A 65 21.51 -2.39 -4.40
C PRO A 65 21.44 -2.58 -2.88
N HIS A 66 22.56 -2.89 -2.25
CA HIS A 66 22.65 -3.12 -0.80
C HIS A 66 22.03 -1.98 0.05
N GLN A 67 22.05 -0.75 -0.44
CA GLN A 67 21.45 0.40 0.25
C GLN A 67 19.92 0.29 0.33
N GLU A 68 19.26 -0.17 -0.74
CA GLU A 68 17.80 -0.40 -0.77
C GLU A 68 17.43 -1.65 0.04
N GLN A 69 18.24 -2.71 -0.02
CA GLN A 69 18.06 -3.89 0.83
C GLN A 69 18.16 -3.54 2.31
N SER A 70 19.13 -2.69 2.68
CA SER A 70 19.32 -2.23 4.07
C SER A 70 18.13 -1.45 4.59
N LEU A 71 17.42 -0.70 3.72
CA LEU A 71 16.16 -0.04 4.11
C LEU A 71 15.13 -1.08 4.61
N PHE A 72 14.91 -2.17 3.86
CA PHE A 72 13.95 -3.21 4.24
C PHE A 72 14.38 -4.01 5.48
N ILE A 73 15.67 -4.20 5.69
CA ILE A 73 16.22 -4.80 6.92
C ILE A 73 15.96 -3.87 8.11
N ASN A 74 16.33 -2.58 7.99
CA ASN A 74 16.14 -1.58 9.04
C ASN A 74 14.66 -1.39 9.39
N LEU A 75 13.75 -1.47 8.42
CA LEU A 75 12.30 -1.39 8.65
C LEU A 75 11.78 -2.57 9.48
N LYS A 76 12.38 -3.76 9.32
CA LYS A 76 12.09 -4.92 10.17
C LYS A 76 12.61 -4.71 11.59
N GLU A 77 13.86 -4.29 11.73
CA GLU A 77 14.53 -4.14 13.01
C GLU A 77 13.96 -2.98 13.85
N SER A 78 13.52 -1.91 13.20
CA SER A 78 12.88 -0.75 13.86
C SER A 78 11.42 -0.99 14.24
N GLY A 79 10.86 -2.18 13.99
CA GLY A 79 9.47 -2.51 14.33
C GLY A 79 8.43 -1.75 13.50
N GLN A 80 8.83 -1.17 12.36
CA GLN A 80 7.94 -0.45 11.43
C GLN A 80 7.20 -1.38 10.46
N ILE A 81 7.28 -2.69 10.69
CA ILE A 81 6.51 -3.68 9.96
C ILE A 81 5.09 -3.72 10.49
N VAL A 82 4.14 -3.52 9.58
CA VAL A 82 2.72 -3.53 9.90
C VAL A 82 2.23 -4.98 10.00
N LYS A 83 1.40 -5.28 11.01
CA LYS A 83 0.75 -6.59 11.10
C LYS A 83 -0.33 -6.69 10.01
N PRO A 84 -0.44 -7.84 9.30
CA PRO A 84 -1.49 -8.04 8.31
C PRO A 84 -2.91 -7.81 8.86
N SER A 85 -3.15 -8.11 10.15
CA SER A 85 -4.43 -7.89 10.82
C SER A 85 -4.86 -6.43 10.86
N ASP A 86 -3.91 -5.50 11.03
CA ASP A 86 -4.21 -4.10 11.28
C ASP A 86 -4.66 -3.44 9.98
N VAL A 87 -3.91 -3.68 8.90
CA VAL A 87 -4.31 -3.29 7.55
C VAL A 87 -5.57 -4.00 7.11
N GLY A 88 -5.68 -5.31 7.38
CA GLY A 88 -6.84 -6.12 7.02
C GLY A 88 -8.13 -5.58 7.64
N THR A 89 -8.07 -5.11 8.89
CA THR A 89 -9.20 -4.48 9.58
C THR A 89 -9.64 -3.20 8.88
N VAL A 90 -8.69 -2.32 8.53
CA VAL A 90 -8.98 -1.08 7.81
C VAL A 90 -9.61 -1.36 6.44
N LEU A 91 -9.04 -2.28 5.67
CA LEU A 91 -9.56 -2.67 4.36
C LEU A 91 -10.96 -3.28 4.46
N GLY A 92 -11.19 -4.13 5.46
CA GLY A 92 -12.50 -4.72 5.76
C GLY A 92 -13.54 -3.65 6.08
N ASN A 93 -13.24 -2.76 7.03
CA ASN A 93 -14.15 -1.71 7.45
C ASN A 93 -14.47 -0.73 6.32
N ILE A 94 -13.48 -0.37 5.49
CA ILE A 94 -13.69 0.47 4.31
C ILE A 94 -14.58 -0.23 3.29
N SER A 95 -14.37 -1.53 3.03
CA SER A 95 -15.22 -2.25 2.06
C SER A 95 -16.69 -2.31 2.45
N LEU A 96 -17.00 -2.20 3.75
CA LEU A 96 -18.37 -2.22 4.27
C LEU A 96 -19.00 -0.82 4.37
N ASN A 97 -18.24 0.18 4.83
CA ASN A 97 -18.81 1.46 5.29
C ASN A 97 -18.03 2.69 4.78
N MET A 98 -17.43 2.64 3.59
CA MET A 98 -16.64 3.77 3.09
C MET A 98 -17.48 5.03 2.90
N GLU A 99 -17.00 6.14 3.45
CA GLU A 99 -17.52 7.46 3.15
C GLU A 99 -17.25 7.87 1.69
N LYS A 100 -18.27 8.42 1.03
CA LYS A 100 -18.16 8.86 -0.38
C LYS A 100 -17.10 9.94 -0.61
N SER A 101 -16.80 10.73 0.42
CA SER A 101 -15.73 11.75 0.42
C SER A 101 -14.33 11.15 0.16
N LEU A 102 -14.15 9.85 0.41
CA LEU A 102 -12.90 9.13 0.20
C LEU A 102 -12.74 8.59 -1.22
N SER A 103 -13.80 8.61 -2.03
CA SER A 103 -13.77 8.09 -3.39
C SER A 103 -12.70 8.81 -4.25
N GLY A 104 -11.96 8.05 -5.05
CA GLY A 104 -10.87 8.53 -5.90
C GLY A 104 -9.55 8.79 -5.18
N LYS A 105 -9.50 8.78 -3.84
CA LYS A 105 -8.26 9.06 -3.10
C LYS A 105 -7.27 7.90 -3.12
N TYR A 106 -5.99 8.26 -3.03
CA TYR A 106 -4.90 7.37 -2.66
C TYR A 106 -4.44 7.73 -1.25
N LEU A 107 -4.49 6.78 -0.33
CA LEU A 107 -4.17 6.99 1.09
C LEU A 107 -3.26 5.86 1.61
N ASN A 108 -2.47 6.16 2.63
CA ASN A 108 -1.85 5.11 3.44
C ASN A 108 -2.87 4.56 4.44
N TRP A 109 -2.76 3.28 4.79
CA TRP A 109 -3.66 2.63 5.75
C TRP A 109 -3.69 3.35 7.12
N ASP A 110 -2.61 4.05 7.47
CA ASP A 110 -2.40 4.82 8.69
C ASP A 110 -2.54 6.34 8.51
N ASP A 111 -3.12 6.82 7.40
CA ASP A 111 -3.53 8.21 7.27
C ASP A 111 -4.65 8.55 8.25
N THR A 112 -4.53 9.68 8.96
CA THR A 112 -5.44 10.08 10.06
C THR A 112 -6.91 10.13 9.66
N ILE A 113 -7.21 10.43 8.40
CA ILE A 113 -8.57 10.39 7.84
C ILE A 113 -9.22 9.00 7.91
N LEU A 114 -8.42 7.93 8.01
CA LEU A 114 -8.87 6.55 8.15
C LEU A 114 -8.94 6.08 9.62
N ALA A 115 -8.74 6.97 10.60
CA ALA A 115 -8.70 6.58 12.01
C ALA A 115 -9.96 5.84 12.49
N SER A 116 -11.15 6.23 11.99
CA SER A 116 -12.43 5.56 12.32
C SER A 116 -12.55 4.14 11.76
N TYR A 117 -11.70 3.76 10.80
CA TYR A 117 -11.68 2.43 10.20
C TYR A 117 -10.66 1.50 10.85
N ARG A 118 -9.81 2.02 11.74
CA ARG A 118 -8.88 1.21 12.53
C ARG A 118 -9.66 0.61 13.70
N GLY A 119 -9.58 -0.71 13.87
CA GLY A 119 -10.25 -1.40 14.97
C GLY A 119 -9.83 -0.84 16.34
N HIS A 120 -10.68 -1.04 17.35
CA HIS A 120 -10.38 -0.77 18.76
C HIS A 120 -9.49 -1.85 19.36
#